data_AF-A0AA95HSV5-F1
#
_entry.id   AF-A0AA95HSV5-F1
#
_cell.length_a   1.000
_cell.length_b   1.000
_cell.length_c   1.000
_cell.angle_alpha   90.00
_cell.angle_beta   90.00
_cell.angle_gamma   90.00
#
_symmetry.space_group_name_H-M   'P 1'
#
loop_
_entity.id
_entity.type
_entity.pdbx_description
1 polymer ?
#
loop_
_entity_poly.entity_id
_entity_poly.type
_entity_poly.pdbx_seq_one_letter_code
_entity_poly.pdbx_strand_id
1 'polypeptide(L)'
;MWEGYANDILTGLQKNPGVQPDRPIWELVQNARDVAYENKKTKIVFIRKQDHFVFQHNGQPFTRTTLQSLILQTSSKVREDIIQVGQYGTGFLTTHKFGLDFRLSGSLSLLGGLKFYNFSGRDFIIKRSAQDKVKLSDDLDATIAKTQQWGLDLNFLEDNPRRETIFEYQHNFNAERENTKIAIKEAPKLVPYVLALNKHIESISFIDEVEGAKEESFTFQNEEIYDNLENLRVYETTILHSQSGQKDKIISLFLLKSLRCLEEKTGESKFTIILPFKKISEGLKVFNFDNSIPRLYLYLPLLGSKDWG
;
A
#
# COMPACT_ATOMS: atom_id res chain seq x y z
N MET A 1 25.14 3.93 -18.07
CA MET A 1 25.41 3.24 -16.79
C MET A 1 24.24 2.36 -16.35
N TRP A 2 22.98 2.75 -16.59
CA TRP A 2 21.79 2.06 -16.04
C TRP A 2 20.94 1.29 -17.07
N GLU A 3 21.50 0.97 -18.24
CA GLU A 3 20.75 0.35 -19.34
C GLU A 3 20.12 -1.01 -19.00
N GLY A 4 20.77 -1.81 -18.14
CA GLY A 4 20.20 -3.08 -17.68
C GLY A 4 18.89 -2.88 -16.93
N TYR A 5 18.89 -1.99 -15.93
CA TYR A 5 17.69 -1.63 -15.19
C TYR A 5 16.62 -0.98 -16.08
N ALA A 6 17.02 -0.10 -17.00
CA ALA A 6 16.10 0.49 -17.97
C ALA A 6 15.40 -0.59 -18.82
N ASN A 7 16.14 -1.59 -19.29
CA ASN A 7 15.58 -2.71 -20.06
C ASN A 7 14.59 -3.55 -19.23
N ASP A 8 14.92 -3.82 -17.96
CA ASP A 8 14.06 -4.57 -17.06
C ASP A 8 12.75 -3.82 -16.76
N ILE A 9 12.83 -2.51 -16.54
CA ILE A 9 11.68 -1.63 -16.35
C ILE A 9 10.79 -1.64 -17.59
N LEU A 10 11.35 -1.41 -18.78
CA LEU A 10 10.59 -1.41 -20.04
C LEU A 10 9.89 -2.75 -20.29
N THR A 11 10.63 -3.86 -20.10
CA THR A 11 10.09 -5.21 -20.23
C THR A 11 8.97 -5.47 -19.22
N GLY A 12 9.14 -4.96 -17.99
CA GLY A 12 8.15 -5.05 -16.92
C GLY A 12 6.85 -4.30 -17.24
N LEU A 13 6.96 -3.07 -17.74
CA LEU A 13 5.81 -2.26 -18.15
C LEU A 13 5.03 -2.92 -19.30
N GLN A 14 5.72 -3.54 -20.26
CA GLN A 14 5.09 -4.26 -21.37
C GLN A 14 4.33 -5.52 -20.94
N LYS A 15 4.70 -6.15 -19.82
CA LYS A 15 4.04 -7.35 -19.28
C LYS A 15 2.79 -7.05 -18.43
N ASN A 16 2.48 -5.77 -18.19
CA ASN A 16 1.37 -5.35 -17.32
C ASN A 16 -0.04 -5.16 -17.95
N PRO A 17 -0.33 -5.33 -19.26
CA PRO A 17 -1.66 -4.99 -19.78
C PRO A 17 -2.79 -5.86 -19.21
N GLY A 18 -2.53 -7.12 -18.88
CA GLY A 18 -3.53 -8.07 -18.33
C GLY A 18 -3.90 -7.88 -16.86
N VAL A 19 -3.27 -6.95 -16.14
CA VAL A 19 -3.58 -6.69 -14.72
C VAL A 19 -4.86 -5.85 -14.60
N GLN A 20 -5.81 -6.28 -13.78
CA GLN A 20 -7.04 -5.50 -13.53
C GLN A 20 -6.73 -4.18 -12.79
N PRO A 21 -7.43 -3.07 -13.08
CA PRO A 21 -7.07 -1.75 -12.56
C PRO A 21 -7.21 -1.57 -11.04
N ASP A 22 -8.01 -2.40 -10.38
CA ASP A 22 -8.21 -2.41 -8.92
C ASP A 22 -7.09 -3.13 -8.16
N ARG A 23 -6.22 -3.87 -8.85
CA ARG A 23 -5.11 -4.60 -8.23
C ARG A 23 -3.97 -3.72 -7.73
N PRO A 24 -3.42 -2.77 -8.51
CA PRO A 24 -2.18 -2.10 -8.15
C PRO A 24 -2.26 -1.26 -6.88
N ILE A 25 -3.47 -0.88 -6.44
CA ILE A 25 -3.67 -0.19 -5.17
C ILE A 25 -3.24 -1.06 -3.98
N TRP A 26 -3.39 -2.39 -4.07
CA TRP A 26 -2.96 -3.31 -3.02
C TRP A 26 -1.45 -3.42 -2.94
N GLU A 27 -0.74 -3.29 -4.06
CA GLU A 27 0.73 -3.19 -4.05
C GLU A 27 1.19 -1.93 -3.31
N LEU A 28 0.45 -0.81 -3.44
CA LEU A 28 0.72 0.41 -2.67
C LEU A 28 0.43 0.22 -1.17
N VAL A 29 -0.68 -0.44 -0.83
CA VAL A 29 -0.99 -0.81 0.56
C VAL A 29 0.11 -1.70 1.16
N GLN A 30 0.62 -2.66 0.37
CA GLN A 30 1.73 -3.51 0.79
C GLN A 30 2.99 -2.71 1.07
N ASN A 31 3.36 -1.82 0.14
CA ASN A 31 4.54 -0.98 0.31
C ASN A 31 4.43 -0.12 1.57
N ALA A 32 3.25 0.46 1.85
CA ALA A 32 3.02 1.21 3.08
C ALA A 32 3.14 0.34 4.35
N ARG A 33 2.54 -0.86 4.34
CA ARG A 33 2.62 -1.84 5.44
C ARG A 33 4.08 -2.22 5.73
N ASP A 34 4.86 -2.50 4.70
CA ASP A 34 6.22 -3.04 4.84
C ASP A 34 7.22 -2.00 5.38
N VAL A 35 6.83 -0.72 5.41
CA VAL A 35 7.58 0.38 6.03
C VAL A 35 6.87 0.95 7.26
N ALA A 36 5.90 0.25 7.84
CA ALA A 36 5.31 0.63 9.12
C ALA A 36 6.38 0.70 10.23
N TYR A 37 6.22 1.61 11.18
CA TYR A 37 7.04 1.58 12.40
C TYR A 37 6.57 0.44 13.31
N GLU A 38 7.48 -0.27 13.97
CA GLU A 38 7.16 -1.36 14.93
C GLU A 38 6.04 -1.00 15.90
N ASN A 39 6.07 0.22 16.44
CA ASN A 39 5.15 0.68 17.47
C ASN A 39 4.08 1.66 16.95
N LYS A 40 3.96 1.86 15.63
CA LYS A 40 2.93 2.73 15.06
C LYS A 40 2.26 2.08 13.87
N LYS A 41 0.93 2.12 13.88
CA LYS A 41 0.14 1.66 12.75
C LYS A 41 0.21 2.67 11.61
N THR A 42 0.16 2.15 10.40
CA THR A 42 0.25 2.94 9.17
C THR A 42 -1.13 3.44 8.76
N LYS A 43 -1.23 4.73 8.49
CA LYS A 43 -2.40 5.38 7.87
C LYS A 43 -2.12 5.54 6.39
N ILE A 44 -3.08 5.15 5.57
CA ILE A 44 -2.97 5.18 4.11
C ILE A 44 -4.09 6.06 3.55
N VAL A 45 -3.74 6.94 2.63
CA VAL A 45 -4.69 7.83 1.96
C VAL A 45 -4.49 7.73 0.45
N PHE A 46 -5.58 7.54 -0.26
CA PHE A 46 -5.65 7.58 -1.72
C PHE A 46 -6.53 8.76 -2.15
N ILE A 47 -6.03 9.59 -3.06
CA ILE A 47 -6.78 10.76 -3.56
C ILE A 47 -6.82 10.72 -5.08
N ARG A 48 -8.02 10.66 -5.65
CA ARG A 48 -8.25 10.83 -7.09
C ARG A 48 -8.48 12.30 -7.39
N LYS A 49 -7.61 12.85 -8.23
CA LYS A 49 -7.72 14.20 -8.80
C LYS A 49 -7.84 14.09 -10.33
N GLN A 50 -8.15 15.21 -10.98
CA GLN A 50 -8.39 15.24 -12.43
C GLN A 50 -7.16 14.81 -13.24
N ASP A 51 -6.01 15.36 -12.88
CA ASP A 51 -4.74 15.28 -13.61
C ASP A 51 -3.72 14.34 -12.94
N HIS A 52 -3.99 13.85 -11.74
CA HIS A 52 -3.11 12.91 -11.05
C HIS A 52 -3.83 12.05 -10.01
N PHE A 53 -3.16 10.99 -9.57
CA PHE A 53 -3.55 10.13 -8.46
C PHE A 53 -2.53 10.23 -7.33
N VAL A 54 -3.00 10.44 -6.12
CA VAL A 54 -2.16 10.55 -4.92
C VAL A 54 -2.26 9.27 -4.11
N PHE A 55 -1.11 8.72 -3.74
CA PHE A 55 -0.98 7.73 -2.69
C PHE A 55 -0.07 8.28 -1.59
N GLN A 56 -0.54 8.23 -0.35
CA GLN A 56 0.11 8.80 0.81
C GLN A 56 0.11 7.80 1.96
N HIS A 57 1.24 7.72 2.68
CA HIS A 57 1.34 6.95 3.91
C HIS A 57 2.29 7.60 4.91
N ASN A 58 2.11 7.30 6.21
CA ASN A 58 2.93 7.81 7.32
C ASN A 58 4.02 6.83 7.78
N GLY A 59 4.54 6.03 6.84
CA GLY A 59 5.55 5.03 7.12
C GLY A 59 6.95 5.61 7.29
N GLN A 60 7.94 4.73 7.41
CA GLN A 60 9.33 5.10 7.61
C GLN A 60 9.90 5.93 6.44
N PRO A 61 10.80 6.88 6.74
CA PRO A 61 11.53 7.61 5.71
C PRO A 61 12.44 6.66 4.92
N PHE A 62 12.80 7.05 3.71
CA PHE A 62 13.70 6.26 2.88
C PHE A 62 15.11 6.24 3.47
N THR A 63 15.79 5.11 3.38
CA THR A 63 17.26 5.06 3.36
C THR A 63 17.78 5.26 1.93
N ARG A 64 19.08 5.54 1.77
CA ARG A 64 19.71 5.61 0.43
C ARG A 64 19.42 4.35 -0.39
N THR A 65 19.54 3.18 0.24
CA THR A 65 19.29 1.88 -0.40
C THR A 65 17.84 1.75 -0.86
N THR A 66 16.86 2.10 -0.02
CA THR A 66 15.44 1.98 -0.39
C THR A 66 15.02 2.98 -1.45
N LEU A 67 15.52 4.22 -1.40
CA LEU A 67 15.23 5.23 -2.43
C LEU A 67 15.84 4.84 -3.77
N GLN A 68 17.10 4.39 -3.77
CA GLN A 68 17.75 3.88 -4.96
C GLN A 68 17.01 2.66 -5.52
N SER A 69 16.52 1.77 -4.65
CA SER A 69 15.77 0.59 -5.06
C SER A 69 14.41 0.94 -5.68
N LEU A 70 13.73 1.97 -5.17
CA LEU A 70 12.55 2.56 -5.80
C LEU A 70 12.89 3.15 -7.19
N ILE A 71 14.00 3.88 -7.31
CA ILE A 71 14.42 4.52 -8.57
C ILE A 71 14.85 3.49 -9.61
N LEU A 72 15.61 2.47 -9.23
CA LEU A 72 16.10 1.42 -10.14
C LEU A 72 15.12 0.27 -10.30
N GLN A 73 14.03 0.26 -9.51
CA GLN A 73 13.00 -0.77 -9.53
C GLN A 73 13.55 -2.17 -9.23
N THR A 74 14.40 -2.22 -8.20
CA THR A 74 15.03 -3.44 -7.70
C THR A 74 14.49 -3.78 -6.33
N SER A 75 14.47 -5.06 -5.97
CA SER A 75 14.06 -5.44 -4.62
C SER A 75 15.11 -5.10 -3.57
N SER A 76 14.74 -4.29 -2.58
CA SER A 76 15.51 -4.08 -1.35
C SER A 76 14.91 -4.87 -0.19
N LYS A 77 15.76 -5.43 0.68
CA LYS A 77 15.37 -5.92 2.01
C LYS A 77 15.61 -4.82 3.03
N VAL A 78 14.64 -4.54 3.90
CA VAL A 78 14.72 -3.45 4.90
C VAL A 78 14.63 -3.97 6.32
N ARG A 79 13.95 -5.11 6.53
CA ARG A 79 13.67 -5.69 7.84
C ARG A 79 13.74 -7.22 7.80
N GLU A 80 14.37 -7.82 8.81
CA GLU A 80 14.45 -9.29 8.95
C GLU A 80 13.30 -9.86 9.79
N ASP A 81 12.61 -9.03 10.56
CA ASP A 81 11.57 -9.37 11.54
C ASP A 81 10.15 -9.42 10.93
N ILE A 82 9.91 -8.66 9.86
CA ILE A 82 8.65 -8.72 9.10
C ILE A 82 8.83 -9.69 7.93
N ILE A 83 7.88 -10.63 7.75
CA ILE A 83 7.79 -11.38 6.49
C ILE A 83 7.47 -10.37 5.38
N GLN A 84 8.53 -9.88 4.72
CA GLN A 84 8.44 -9.01 3.56
C GLN A 84 7.93 -9.84 2.39
N VAL A 85 6.68 -9.59 1.99
CA VAL A 85 6.10 -10.23 0.80
C VAL A 85 6.46 -9.42 -0.47
N GLY A 86 6.99 -8.20 -0.33
CA GLY A 86 7.46 -7.39 -1.44
C GLY A 86 8.32 -6.19 -1.01
N GLN A 87 9.18 -5.72 -1.92
CA GLN A 87 9.59 -4.31 -2.02
C GLN A 87 10.24 -4.12 -3.40
N TYR A 88 9.77 -3.09 -4.13
CA TYR A 88 10.18 -2.58 -5.46
C TYR A 88 10.60 -3.60 -6.54
N GLY A 89 9.96 -4.77 -6.58
CA GLY A 89 10.03 -5.69 -7.72
C GLY A 89 8.95 -5.45 -8.79
N THR A 90 8.51 -6.53 -9.45
CA THR A 90 7.45 -6.55 -10.47
C THR A 90 6.09 -6.05 -9.97
N GLY A 91 5.79 -6.16 -8.67
CA GLY A 91 4.57 -5.63 -8.06
C GLY A 91 4.45 -4.11 -8.18
N PHE A 92 5.53 -3.38 -7.88
CA PHE A 92 5.55 -1.91 -8.00
C PHE A 92 5.45 -1.43 -9.46
N LEU A 93 5.96 -2.20 -10.44
CA LEU A 93 5.73 -1.89 -11.85
C LEU A 93 4.23 -1.80 -12.20
N THR A 94 3.37 -2.57 -11.52
CA THR A 94 1.93 -2.56 -11.81
C THR A 94 1.26 -1.24 -11.42
N THR A 95 1.83 -0.48 -10.47
CA THR A 95 1.27 0.82 -10.01
C THR A 95 1.33 1.89 -11.09
N HIS A 96 2.16 1.68 -12.11
CA HIS A 96 2.29 2.57 -13.26
C HIS A 96 1.03 2.57 -14.15
N LYS A 97 0.04 1.71 -13.86
CA LYS A 97 -1.34 1.86 -14.37
C LYS A 97 -2.03 3.15 -13.95
N PHE A 98 -1.59 3.75 -12.84
CA PHE A 98 -2.08 5.05 -12.36
C PHE A 98 -1.30 6.24 -12.94
N GLY A 99 -0.18 5.99 -13.62
CA GLY A 99 0.68 7.01 -14.18
C GLY A 99 2.10 6.48 -14.38
N LEU A 100 2.69 6.69 -15.56
CA LEU A 100 4.08 6.31 -15.79
C LEU A 100 5.05 7.18 -14.98
N ASP A 101 4.84 8.49 -15.01
CA ASP A 101 5.67 9.45 -14.30
C ASP A 101 5.00 9.80 -12.97
N PHE A 102 5.77 9.89 -11.89
CA PHE A 102 5.24 10.28 -10.59
C PHE A 102 6.16 11.24 -9.84
N ARG A 103 5.56 12.20 -9.14
CA ARG A 103 6.27 13.07 -8.21
C ARG A 103 6.36 12.38 -6.85
N LEU A 104 7.50 12.51 -6.18
CA LEU A 104 7.72 11.91 -4.87
C LEU A 104 8.07 12.98 -3.84
N SER A 105 7.30 13.02 -2.76
CA SER A 105 7.63 13.78 -1.55
C SER A 105 7.93 12.81 -0.41
N GLY A 106 8.88 13.16 0.45
CA GLY A 106 9.22 12.33 1.59
C GLY A 106 10.50 12.80 2.26
N SER A 107 11.16 11.89 2.97
CA SER A 107 12.40 12.19 3.69
C SER A 107 13.43 11.10 3.42
N LEU A 108 14.68 11.50 3.27
CA LEU A 108 15.84 10.61 3.26
C LEU A 108 16.47 10.62 4.66
N SER A 109 16.46 9.47 5.32
CA SER A 109 17.14 9.22 6.59
C SER A 109 18.66 9.18 6.39
N LEU A 110 19.37 9.97 7.17
CA LEU A 110 20.82 10.15 7.14
C LEU A 110 21.38 10.00 8.55
N LEU A 111 22.70 9.75 8.65
CA LEU A 111 23.42 9.65 9.93
C LEU A 111 22.75 8.68 10.93
N GLY A 112 22.32 7.50 10.45
CA GLY A 112 21.66 6.50 11.29
C GLY A 112 20.26 6.90 11.78
N GLY A 113 19.58 7.83 11.09
CA GLY A 113 18.24 8.31 11.47
C GLY A 113 18.25 9.50 12.41
N LEU A 114 19.40 10.14 12.61
CA LEU A 114 19.53 11.36 13.42
C LEU A 114 19.20 12.63 12.65
N LYS A 115 19.35 12.60 11.32
CA LYS A 115 19.09 13.74 10.43
C LYS A 115 18.33 13.30 9.19
N PHE A 116 17.58 14.23 8.62
CA PHE A 116 16.73 13.96 7.48
C PHE A 116 16.93 15.02 6.40
N TYR A 117 16.96 14.59 5.15
CA TYR A 117 16.78 15.49 4.01
C TYR A 117 15.33 15.39 3.53
N ASN A 118 14.55 16.44 3.78
CA ASN A 118 13.14 16.49 3.41
C ASN A 118 12.99 17.03 1.99
N PHE A 119 12.35 16.26 1.11
CA PHE A 119 12.18 16.63 -0.30
C PHE A 119 10.69 16.66 -0.70
N SER A 120 10.40 17.46 -1.72
CA SER A 120 9.05 17.67 -2.25
C SER A 120 8.95 17.24 -3.71
N GLY A 121 7.79 16.71 -4.06
CA GLY A 121 7.43 16.32 -5.42
C GLY A 121 7.46 17.46 -6.44
N ARG A 122 7.43 18.72 -6.00
CA ARG A 122 7.65 19.88 -6.88
C ARG A 122 9.00 19.82 -7.58
N ASP A 123 10.02 19.33 -6.88
CA ASP A 123 11.39 19.29 -7.37
C ASP A 123 11.88 17.87 -7.66
N PHE A 124 11.11 16.82 -7.32
CA PHE A 124 11.55 15.44 -7.49
C PHE A 124 10.48 14.59 -8.20
N ILE A 125 10.78 14.27 -9.45
CA ILE A 125 9.96 13.43 -10.33
C ILE A 125 10.75 12.20 -10.76
N ILE A 126 10.10 11.05 -10.72
CA ILE A 126 10.61 9.79 -11.26
C ILE A 126 9.90 9.55 -12.59
N LYS A 127 10.68 9.48 -13.68
CA LYS A 127 10.17 9.33 -15.04
C LYS A 127 10.26 7.89 -15.53
N ARG A 128 9.21 7.43 -16.21
CA ARG A 128 9.07 6.10 -16.84
C ARG A 128 8.35 6.17 -18.19
N SER A 129 8.03 7.37 -18.67
CA SER A 129 7.38 7.59 -19.97
C SER A 129 8.29 7.34 -21.18
N ALA A 130 9.61 7.32 -21.00
CA ALA A 130 10.58 7.01 -22.04
C ALA A 130 10.37 5.60 -22.63
N GLN A 131 10.29 5.51 -23.96
CA GLN A 131 10.09 4.25 -24.70
C GLN A 131 11.40 3.63 -25.19
N ASP A 132 12.51 4.37 -25.09
CA ASP A 132 13.84 3.95 -25.47
C ASP A 132 14.69 3.70 -24.21
N LYS A 133 15.48 2.63 -24.26
CA LYS A 133 16.35 2.17 -23.18
C LYS A 133 17.42 3.21 -22.83
N VAL A 134 17.99 3.88 -23.83
CA VAL A 134 19.05 4.87 -23.60
C VAL A 134 18.48 6.07 -22.86
N LYS A 135 17.37 6.62 -23.35
CA LYS A 135 16.68 7.75 -22.74
C LYS A 135 16.21 7.45 -21.32
N LEU A 136 15.66 6.25 -21.08
CA LEU A 136 15.27 5.84 -19.72
C LEU A 136 16.50 5.70 -18.81
N SER A 137 17.61 5.13 -19.31
CA SER A 137 18.87 5.06 -18.56
C SER A 137 19.38 6.46 -18.19
N ASP A 138 19.27 7.44 -19.07
CA ASP A 138 19.66 8.82 -18.79
C ASP A 138 18.75 9.47 -17.74
N ASP A 139 17.44 9.21 -17.80
CA ASP A 139 16.49 9.71 -16.79
C ASP A 139 16.76 9.08 -15.41
N LEU A 140 17.14 7.79 -15.37
CA LEU A 140 17.59 7.12 -14.16
C LEU A 140 18.88 7.75 -13.62
N ASP A 141 19.86 8.01 -14.48
CA ASP A 141 21.15 8.59 -14.10
C ASP A 141 20.96 9.98 -13.48
N ALA A 142 20.18 10.83 -14.14
CA ALA A 142 19.86 12.17 -13.65
C ALA A 142 19.15 12.14 -12.29
N THR A 143 18.23 11.19 -12.11
CA THR A 143 17.50 11.01 -10.84
C THR A 143 18.44 10.56 -9.72
N ILE A 144 19.29 9.55 -9.98
CA ILE A 144 20.27 9.04 -9.00
C ILE A 144 21.28 10.13 -8.65
N ALA A 145 21.88 10.80 -9.63
CA ALA A 145 22.84 11.88 -9.41
C ALA A 145 22.25 12.99 -8.54
N LYS A 146 20.97 13.34 -8.75
CA LYS A 146 20.25 14.31 -7.91
C LYS A 146 20.16 13.85 -6.45
N THR A 147 19.79 12.58 -6.20
CA THR A 147 19.67 12.04 -4.83
C THR A 147 21.02 11.85 -4.12
N GLN A 148 22.12 11.71 -4.88
CA GLN A 148 23.47 11.63 -4.31
C GLN A 148 23.91 12.96 -3.69
N GLN A 149 23.40 14.09 -4.19
CA GLN A 149 23.69 15.42 -3.62
C GLN A 149 22.98 15.64 -2.27
N TRP A 150 21.92 14.89 -1.96
CA TRP A 150 21.18 15.05 -0.72
C TRP A 150 22.01 14.64 0.48
N GLY A 151 22.13 15.55 1.45
CA GLY A 151 22.92 15.35 2.67
C GLY A 151 24.39 15.70 2.57
N LEU A 152 24.85 16.30 1.46
CA LEU A 152 26.20 16.87 1.37
C LEU A 152 26.30 18.23 2.07
N ASP A 153 25.26 19.07 1.93
CA ASP A 153 25.15 20.33 2.65
C ASP A 153 24.29 20.15 3.91
N LEU A 154 24.93 20.30 5.07
CA LEU A 154 24.32 20.10 6.38
C LEU A 154 23.23 21.14 6.70
N ASN A 155 23.22 22.31 6.02
CA ASN A 155 22.22 23.36 6.25
C ASN A 155 20.81 22.96 5.78
N PHE A 156 20.71 21.96 4.90
CA PHE A 156 19.42 21.43 4.43
C PHE A 156 18.94 20.21 5.21
N LEU A 157 19.63 19.86 6.30
CA LEU A 157 19.24 18.73 7.14
C LEU A 157 18.31 19.17 8.27
N GLU A 158 17.22 18.42 8.43
CA GLU A 158 16.24 18.62 9.47
C GLU A 158 16.37 17.55 10.57
N ASP A 159 15.90 17.86 11.77
CA ASP A 159 15.85 16.93 12.91
C ASP A 159 14.72 15.92 12.80
N ASN A 160 13.67 16.24 12.04
CA ASN A 160 12.48 15.42 11.92
C ASN A 160 12.18 15.12 10.45
N PRO A 161 11.76 13.88 10.12
CA PRO A 161 11.27 13.59 8.79
C PRO A 161 9.91 14.28 8.58
N ARG A 162 9.55 14.46 7.30
CA ARG A 162 8.16 14.68 6.92
C ARG A 162 7.27 13.61 7.54
N ARG A 163 6.05 14.01 7.93
CA ARG A 163 5.04 13.11 8.49
C ARG A 163 4.63 12.01 7.53
N GLU A 164 4.73 12.28 6.23
CA GLU A 164 4.15 11.47 5.17
C GLU A 164 5.10 11.36 3.99
N THR A 165 5.06 10.19 3.35
CA THR A 165 5.59 9.94 2.02
C THR A 165 4.42 9.98 1.05
N ILE A 166 4.59 10.71 -0.05
CA ILE A 166 3.53 11.00 -1.03
C ILE A 166 4.02 10.68 -2.44
N PHE A 167 3.27 9.85 -3.14
CA PHE A 167 3.43 9.54 -4.56
C PHE A 167 2.29 10.20 -5.34
N GLU A 168 2.61 11.07 -6.29
CA GLU A 168 1.64 11.73 -7.17
C GLU A 168 1.83 11.22 -8.59
N TYR A 169 1.11 10.18 -8.97
CA TYR A 169 1.11 9.59 -10.30
C TYR A 169 0.41 10.51 -11.30
N GLN A 170 1.12 10.94 -12.35
CA GLN A 170 0.61 11.91 -13.31
C GLN A 170 -0.29 11.20 -14.35
N HIS A 171 -1.48 11.74 -14.59
CA HIS A 171 -2.40 11.25 -15.62
C HIS A 171 -2.11 11.91 -16.98
N ASN A 172 -1.09 11.42 -17.67
CA ASN A 172 -0.76 11.85 -19.03
C ASN A 172 -1.73 11.30 -20.08
N PHE A 173 -2.39 10.17 -19.80
CA PHE A 173 -3.32 9.48 -20.69
C PHE A 173 -4.67 9.20 -20.02
N ASN A 174 -5.74 9.07 -20.81
CA ASN A 174 -7.07 8.77 -20.28
C ASN A 174 -7.16 7.39 -19.62
N ALA A 175 -6.34 6.42 -20.06
CA ALA A 175 -6.31 5.10 -19.44
C ALA A 175 -5.95 5.17 -17.94
N GLU A 176 -5.05 6.07 -17.54
CA GLU A 176 -4.64 6.24 -16.13
C GLU A 176 -5.80 6.80 -15.30
N ARG A 177 -6.55 7.77 -15.84
CA ARG A 177 -7.77 8.32 -15.20
C ARG A 177 -8.83 7.25 -14.96
N GLU A 178 -9.10 6.42 -15.98
CA GLU A 178 -10.08 5.33 -15.88
C GLU A 178 -9.62 4.25 -14.90
N ASN A 179 -8.33 3.90 -14.92
CA ASN A 179 -7.77 2.94 -13.97
C ASN A 179 -7.92 3.43 -12.52
N THR A 180 -7.58 4.69 -12.26
CA THR A 180 -7.73 5.31 -10.93
C THR A 180 -9.20 5.34 -10.49
N LYS A 181 -10.13 5.68 -11.41
CA LYS A 181 -11.58 5.65 -11.14
C LYS A 181 -12.05 4.27 -10.68
N ILE A 182 -11.65 3.22 -11.41
CA ILE A 182 -12.00 1.84 -11.09
C ILE A 182 -11.41 1.44 -9.74
N ALA A 183 -10.13 1.75 -9.49
CA ALA A 183 -9.46 1.39 -8.25
C ALA A 183 -10.10 2.03 -7.02
N ILE A 184 -10.37 3.34 -7.06
CA ILE A 184 -11.03 4.06 -5.94
C ILE A 184 -12.43 3.51 -5.68
N LYS A 185 -13.16 3.08 -6.72
CA LYS A 185 -14.51 2.53 -6.58
C LYS A 185 -14.52 1.11 -6.02
N GLU A 186 -13.59 0.26 -6.43
CA GLU A 186 -13.61 -1.18 -6.13
C GLU A 186 -12.83 -1.54 -4.86
N ALA A 187 -11.73 -0.85 -4.58
CA ALA A 187 -10.87 -1.15 -3.44
C ALA A 187 -11.57 -1.07 -2.07
N PRO A 188 -12.45 -0.08 -1.77
CA PRO A 188 -13.16 0.02 -0.50
C PRO A 188 -13.86 -1.27 -0.07
N LYS A 189 -14.39 -2.04 -1.04
CA LYS A 189 -15.11 -3.30 -0.77
C LYS A 189 -14.26 -4.35 -0.06
N LEU A 190 -12.94 -4.32 -0.23
CA LEU A 190 -12.02 -5.29 0.36
C LEU A 190 -11.32 -4.78 1.62
N VAL A 191 -11.39 -3.48 1.90
CA VAL A 191 -10.66 -2.85 3.02
C VAL A 191 -10.99 -3.45 4.38
N PRO A 192 -12.26 -3.78 4.72
CA PRO A 192 -12.54 -4.40 6.02
C PRO A 192 -11.76 -5.70 6.24
N TYR A 193 -11.68 -6.56 5.22
CA TYR A 193 -10.94 -7.82 5.29
C TYR A 193 -9.43 -7.58 5.39
N VAL A 194 -8.93 -6.60 4.64
CA VAL A 194 -7.51 -6.22 4.70
C VAL A 194 -7.14 -5.70 6.09
N LEU A 195 -7.90 -4.79 6.68
CA LEU A 195 -7.63 -4.28 8.02
C LEU A 195 -7.71 -5.38 9.08
N ALA A 196 -8.67 -6.31 8.96
CA ALA A 196 -8.78 -7.43 9.89
C ALA A 196 -7.58 -8.39 9.84
N LEU A 197 -6.96 -8.54 8.67
CA LEU A 197 -5.78 -9.40 8.48
C LEU A 197 -4.44 -8.66 8.67
N ASN A 198 -4.43 -7.33 8.78
CA ASN A 198 -3.22 -6.51 8.87
C ASN A 198 -3.22 -5.60 10.10
N LYS A 199 -2.63 -6.09 11.19
CA LYS A 199 -2.54 -5.32 12.44
C LYS A 199 -1.64 -4.07 12.35
N HIS A 200 -0.76 -4.01 11.35
CA HIS A 200 0.14 -2.87 11.12
C HIS A 200 -0.52 -1.70 10.39
N ILE A 201 -1.76 -1.84 9.91
CA ILE A 201 -2.50 -0.78 9.23
C ILE A 201 -3.58 -0.26 10.18
N GLU A 202 -3.59 1.06 10.41
CA GLU A 202 -4.60 1.73 11.24
C GLU A 202 -5.85 2.01 10.44
N SER A 203 -5.66 2.63 9.28
CA SER A 203 -6.74 3.10 8.44
C SER A 203 -6.35 3.22 6.98
N ILE A 204 -7.35 3.08 6.12
CA ILE A 204 -7.26 3.34 4.69
C ILE A 204 -8.41 4.29 4.33
N SER A 205 -8.07 5.40 3.67
CA SER A 205 -9.03 6.44 3.26
C SER A 205 -8.94 6.70 1.77
N PHE A 206 -10.08 7.00 1.16
CA PHE A 206 -10.25 7.30 -0.26
C PHE A 206 -10.96 8.64 -0.39
N ILE A 207 -10.37 9.54 -1.16
CA ILE A 207 -10.92 10.87 -1.44
C ILE A 207 -11.07 10.98 -2.96
N ASP A 208 -12.30 11.14 -3.44
CA ASP A 208 -12.58 11.43 -4.84
C ASP A 208 -12.92 12.92 -4.99
N GLU A 209 -11.98 13.71 -5.50
CA GLU A 209 -12.16 15.15 -5.78
C GLU A 209 -12.71 15.43 -7.19
N VAL A 210 -12.91 14.39 -8.00
CA VAL A 210 -13.37 14.49 -9.40
C VAL A 210 -14.89 14.43 -9.47
N GLU A 211 -15.53 13.50 -8.77
CA GLU A 211 -16.98 13.23 -8.83
C GLU A 211 -17.74 13.74 -7.60
N GLY A 212 -17.45 14.99 -7.24
CA GLY A 212 -17.92 15.68 -6.03
C GLY A 212 -17.20 15.13 -4.81
N ALA A 213 -16.40 15.99 -4.14
CA ALA A 213 -15.54 15.64 -3.01
C ALA A 213 -16.23 14.67 -2.03
N LYS A 214 -15.90 13.38 -2.18
CA LYS A 214 -16.42 12.29 -1.34
C LYS A 214 -15.24 11.66 -0.65
N GLU A 215 -15.38 11.49 0.64
CA GLU A 215 -14.45 10.77 1.48
C GLU A 215 -15.10 9.49 1.98
N GLU A 216 -14.36 8.40 1.90
CA GLU A 216 -14.70 7.11 2.49
C GLU A 216 -13.46 6.59 3.23
N SER A 217 -13.62 6.25 4.50
CA SER A 217 -12.52 5.77 5.34
C SER A 217 -12.92 4.57 6.18
N PHE A 218 -11.92 3.73 6.43
CA PHE A 218 -12.04 2.55 7.28
C PHE A 218 -10.94 2.61 8.32
N THR A 219 -11.30 2.49 9.58
CA THR A 219 -10.35 2.56 10.71
C THR A 219 -10.53 1.37 11.61
N PHE A 220 -9.45 0.60 11.81
CA PHE A 220 -9.40 -0.46 12.80
C PHE A 220 -9.66 0.12 14.20
N GLN A 221 -10.60 -0.46 14.94
CA GLN A 221 -10.92 -0.03 16.31
C GLN A 221 -10.26 -0.97 17.32
N ASN A 222 -10.71 -2.23 17.37
CA ASN A 222 -10.21 -3.22 18.30
C ASN A 222 -10.31 -4.64 17.72
N GLU A 223 -9.65 -5.57 18.41
CA GLU A 223 -9.83 -7.00 18.24
C GLU A 223 -9.97 -7.62 19.63
N GLU A 224 -11.07 -8.33 19.86
CA GLU A 224 -11.41 -8.90 21.17
C GLU A 224 -11.69 -10.39 21.04
N ILE A 225 -11.50 -11.14 22.12
CA ILE A 225 -11.83 -12.57 22.14
C ILE A 225 -13.34 -12.72 22.21
N TYR A 226 -13.94 -13.32 21.18
CA TYR A 226 -15.37 -13.60 21.13
C TYR A 226 -15.70 -14.97 21.72
N ASP A 227 -14.91 -15.99 21.37
CA ASP A 227 -15.12 -17.36 21.85
C ASP A 227 -13.80 -18.14 21.92
N ASN A 228 -13.74 -19.13 22.82
CA ASN A 228 -12.59 -20.00 23.01
C ASN A 228 -12.99 -21.46 22.74
N LEU A 229 -12.26 -22.08 21.82
CA LEU A 229 -12.29 -23.50 21.55
C LEU A 229 -10.96 -24.10 22.04
N GLU A 230 -10.87 -25.42 22.20
CA GLU A 230 -9.68 -26.05 22.80
C GLU A 230 -8.37 -25.64 22.12
N ASN A 231 -8.32 -25.70 20.78
CA ASN A 231 -7.11 -25.41 19.98
C ASN A 231 -7.26 -24.23 19.03
N LEU A 232 -8.42 -23.58 19.08
CA LEU A 232 -8.80 -22.48 18.20
C LEU A 232 -9.39 -21.36 19.03
N ARG A 233 -9.35 -20.14 18.52
CA ARG A 233 -9.98 -19.00 19.16
C ARG A 233 -10.68 -18.15 18.13
N VAL A 234 -11.89 -17.70 18.47
CA VAL A 234 -12.65 -16.76 17.65
C VAL A 234 -12.40 -15.37 18.20
N TYR A 235 -11.92 -14.49 17.33
CA TYR A 235 -11.78 -13.07 17.61
C TYR A 235 -12.86 -12.30 16.88
N GLU A 236 -13.36 -11.24 17.48
CA GLU A 236 -14.15 -10.22 16.80
C GLU A 236 -13.26 -9.00 16.54
N THR A 237 -13.14 -8.63 15.26
CA THR A 237 -12.46 -7.41 14.83
C THR A 237 -13.50 -6.35 14.48
N THR A 238 -13.37 -5.18 15.09
CA THR A 238 -14.27 -4.04 14.88
C THR A 238 -13.61 -2.99 14.00
N ILE A 239 -14.30 -2.57 12.94
CA ILE A 239 -13.84 -1.56 11.99
C ILE A 239 -14.90 -0.46 11.89
N LEU A 240 -14.46 0.79 12.06
CA LEU A 240 -15.28 1.96 11.82
C LEU A 240 -15.26 2.28 10.32
N HIS A 241 -16.42 2.37 9.70
CA HIS A 241 -16.62 2.81 8.31
C HIS A 241 -17.32 4.16 8.30
N SER A 242 -16.62 5.17 7.79
CA SER A 242 -17.10 6.54 7.69
C SER A 242 -17.19 6.94 6.23
N GLN A 243 -18.30 7.58 5.84
CA GLN A 243 -18.52 8.05 4.48
C GLN A 243 -19.20 9.41 4.50
N SER A 244 -18.72 10.36 3.68
CA SER A 244 -19.26 11.72 3.64
C SER A 244 -20.78 11.72 3.43
N GLY A 245 -21.50 12.46 4.29
CA GLY A 245 -22.96 12.58 4.22
C GLY A 245 -23.73 11.35 4.69
N GLN A 246 -23.06 10.32 5.23
CA GLN A 246 -23.69 9.16 5.85
C GLN A 246 -23.32 9.06 7.32
N LYS A 247 -24.18 8.39 8.10
CA LYS A 247 -23.85 8.02 9.48
C LYS A 247 -22.78 6.94 9.48
N ASP A 248 -21.81 7.07 10.37
CA ASP A 248 -20.79 6.06 10.61
C ASP A 248 -21.41 4.68 10.89
N LYS A 249 -20.77 3.66 10.34
CA LYS A 249 -21.17 2.26 10.46
C LYS A 249 -20.06 1.47 11.15
N ILE A 250 -20.46 0.50 11.95
CA ILE A 250 -19.54 -0.47 12.53
C ILE A 250 -19.62 -1.77 11.73
N ILE A 251 -18.46 -2.26 11.31
CA ILE A 251 -18.29 -3.55 10.67
C ILE A 251 -17.62 -4.48 11.68
N SER A 252 -18.30 -5.56 12.03
CA SER A 252 -17.75 -6.66 12.83
C SER A 252 -17.37 -7.83 11.94
N LEU A 253 -16.11 -8.26 12.00
CA LEU A 253 -15.61 -9.47 11.33
C LEU A 253 -15.17 -10.49 12.38
N PHE A 254 -15.48 -11.76 12.14
CA PHE A 254 -15.12 -12.85 13.05
C PHE A 254 -13.96 -13.65 12.48
N LEU A 255 -12.87 -13.77 13.23
CA LEU A 255 -11.64 -14.41 12.80
C LEU A 255 -11.38 -15.66 13.64
N LEU A 256 -11.36 -16.83 13.01
CA LEU A 256 -10.93 -18.08 13.62
C LEU A 256 -9.41 -18.21 13.47
N LYS A 257 -8.70 -18.27 14.59
CA LYS A 257 -7.24 -18.37 14.64
C LYS A 257 -6.83 -19.64 15.37
N SER A 258 -5.80 -20.31 14.85
CA SER A 258 -5.18 -21.47 15.50
C SER A 258 -4.26 -21.04 16.65
N LEU A 259 -4.35 -21.74 17.78
CA LEU A 259 -3.48 -21.53 18.95
C LEU A 259 -2.21 -22.41 18.92
N ARG A 260 -2.10 -23.34 17.97
CA ARG A 260 -0.95 -24.27 17.87
C ARG A 260 -0.01 -23.97 16.70
N CYS A 261 -0.57 -23.66 15.53
CA CYS A 261 0.20 -23.27 14.35
C CYS A 261 0.51 -21.76 14.39
N LEU A 262 1.57 -21.39 15.11
CA LEU A 262 2.01 -20.00 15.25
C LEU A 262 3.27 -19.72 14.41
N GLU A 263 3.41 -18.46 14.00
CA GLU A 263 4.62 -17.91 13.41
C GLU A 263 5.64 -17.65 14.54
N GLU A 264 6.88 -18.05 14.32
CA GLU A 264 7.88 -18.16 15.39
C GLU A 264 8.33 -16.80 15.91
N LYS A 265 8.39 -15.78 15.06
CA LYS A 265 8.87 -14.43 15.42
C LYS A 265 7.80 -13.59 16.10
N THR A 266 6.57 -13.69 15.62
CA THR A 266 5.45 -12.81 16.02
C THR A 266 4.51 -13.48 17.01
N GLY A 267 4.52 -14.81 17.12
CA GLY A 267 3.56 -15.59 17.89
C GLY A 267 2.14 -15.54 17.32
N GLU A 268 1.96 -14.98 16.13
CA GLU A 268 0.65 -14.88 15.47
C GLU A 268 0.26 -16.20 14.82
N SER A 269 -1.04 -16.43 14.65
CA SER A 269 -1.51 -17.62 13.96
C SER A 269 -1.09 -17.61 12.49
N LYS A 270 -0.45 -18.70 12.04
CA LYS A 270 -0.07 -18.89 10.63
C LYS A 270 -1.28 -18.91 9.69
N PHE A 271 -2.44 -19.30 10.21
CA PHE A 271 -3.68 -19.39 9.45
C PHE A 271 -4.80 -18.67 10.20
N THR A 272 -5.45 -17.75 9.50
CA THR A 272 -6.62 -17.03 9.99
C THR A 272 -7.75 -17.22 8.99
N ILE A 273 -8.93 -17.62 9.47
CA ILE A 273 -10.13 -17.80 8.65
C ILE A 273 -11.13 -16.71 9.03
N ILE A 274 -11.59 -15.93 8.05
CA ILE A 274 -12.70 -15.00 8.25
C ILE A 274 -14.00 -15.79 8.18
N LEU A 275 -14.72 -15.87 9.30
CA LEU A 275 -15.98 -16.58 9.41
C LEU A 275 -17.11 -15.74 8.77
N PRO A 276 -18.04 -16.36 8.04
CA PRO A 276 -19.14 -15.69 7.36
C PRO A 276 -20.29 -15.34 8.32
N PHE A 277 -19.97 -14.69 9.45
CA PHE A 277 -20.95 -14.30 10.47
C PHE A 277 -21.15 -12.79 10.50
N LYS A 278 -22.40 -12.37 10.65
CA LYS A 278 -22.76 -10.98 10.97
C LYS A 278 -23.56 -10.92 12.25
N LYS A 279 -23.34 -9.88 13.06
CA LYS A 279 -24.16 -9.59 14.23
C LYS A 279 -25.54 -9.13 13.80
N ILE A 280 -26.56 -9.69 14.45
CA ILE A 280 -27.96 -9.27 14.39
C ILE A 280 -28.49 -9.14 15.83
N SER A 281 -29.69 -8.59 16.02
CA SER A 281 -30.31 -8.42 17.34
C SER A 281 -30.44 -9.72 18.14
N GLU A 282 -30.59 -10.85 17.46
CA GLU A 282 -30.81 -12.18 18.04
C GLU A 282 -29.54 -13.04 18.12
N GLY A 283 -28.35 -12.48 17.85
CA GLY A 283 -27.08 -13.20 17.88
C GLY A 283 -26.31 -13.11 16.56
N LEU A 284 -25.85 -14.26 16.04
CA LEU A 284 -25.10 -14.34 14.78
C LEU A 284 -25.94 -14.92 13.65
N LYS A 285 -25.84 -14.31 12.48
CA LYS A 285 -26.42 -14.83 11.24
C LYS A 285 -25.31 -15.16 10.25
N VAL A 286 -25.41 -16.34 9.64
CA VAL A 286 -24.53 -16.74 8.53
C VAL A 286 -24.91 -15.96 7.27
N PHE A 287 -23.92 -15.53 6.49
CA PHE A 287 -24.12 -14.92 5.18
C PHE A 287 -23.23 -15.57 4.12
N ASN A 288 -23.50 -15.32 2.84
CA ASN A 288 -22.60 -15.71 1.76
C ASN A 288 -21.75 -14.52 1.37
N PHE A 289 -20.43 -14.70 1.30
CA PHE A 289 -19.54 -13.67 0.76
C PHE A 289 -19.85 -13.45 -0.72
N ASP A 290 -19.84 -12.19 -1.14
CA ASP A 290 -19.94 -11.83 -2.56
C ASP A 290 -18.86 -12.58 -3.38
N ASN A 291 -19.23 -13.02 -4.58
CA ASN A 291 -18.33 -13.70 -5.51
C ASN A 291 -17.21 -12.79 -6.01
N SER A 292 -17.34 -11.47 -5.84
CA SER A 292 -16.28 -10.51 -6.15
C SER A 292 -15.15 -10.51 -5.12
N ILE A 293 -15.36 -11.07 -3.91
CA ILE A 293 -14.40 -11.06 -2.81
C ILE A 293 -13.42 -12.23 -2.93
N PRO A 294 -12.11 -11.97 -3.01
CA PRO A 294 -11.07 -13.01 -2.98
C PRO A 294 -11.22 -13.94 -1.78
N ARG A 295 -10.97 -15.25 -1.94
CA ARG A 295 -11.09 -16.24 -0.85
C ARG A 295 -9.76 -16.53 -0.15
N LEU A 296 -8.64 -16.16 -0.77
CA LEU A 296 -7.30 -16.32 -0.19
C LEU A 296 -6.59 -14.98 -0.05
N TYR A 297 -5.87 -14.84 1.05
CA TYR A 297 -5.08 -13.65 1.39
C TYR A 297 -3.71 -14.08 1.90
N LEU A 298 -2.67 -13.38 1.45
CA LEU A 298 -1.35 -13.40 2.08
C LEU A 298 -1.09 -11.98 2.56
N TYR A 299 -1.68 -11.65 3.72
CA TYR A 299 -1.90 -10.28 4.20
C TYR A 299 -2.82 -9.44 3.30
N LEU A 300 -2.65 -9.49 1.99
CA LEU A 300 -3.45 -8.79 0.99
C LEU A 300 -4.17 -9.78 0.07
N PRO A 301 -5.22 -9.35 -0.67
CA PRO A 301 -6.03 -10.25 -1.47
C PRO A 301 -5.21 -10.93 -2.57
N LEU A 302 -5.24 -12.27 -2.63
CA LEU A 302 -4.57 -13.03 -3.68
C LEU A 302 -5.40 -13.08 -4.96
N LEU A 303 -4.73 -12.89 -6.09
CA LEU A 303 -5.35 -12.93 -7.41
C LEU A 303 -5.94 -14.30 -7.76
N GLY A 304 -7.07 -14.27 -8.46
CA GLY A 304 -7.73 -15.47 -8.98
C GLY A 304 -8.37 -16.33 -7.89
N SER A 305 -8.27 -15.95 -6.62
CA SER A 305 -8.83 -16.72 -5.51
C SER A 305 -10.32 -16.51 -5.29
N LYS A 306 -11.02 -15.78 -6.17
CA LYS A 306 -12.47 -15.53 -6.04
C LYS A 306 -13.28 -16.83 -6.15
N ASP A 307 -12.84 -17.73 -7.03
CA ASP A 307 -13.46 -19.03 -7.30
C ASP A 307 -12.80 -20.17 -6.51
N TRP A 308 -11.97 -19.86 -5.51
CA TRP A 308 -11.28 -20.86 -4.71
C TRP A 308 -12.16 -21.35 -3.55
N GLY A 309 -12.43 -22.65 -3.50
CA GLY A 309 -13.27 -23.31 -2.49
C GLY A 309 -14.50 -23.93 -3.11
#